data_AF-A0A8T6SCY5-F1
#
_entry.id   AF-A0A8T6SCY5-F1
#
_cell.length_a   1.000
_cell.length_b   1.000
_cell.length_c   1.000
_cell.angle_alpha   90.00
_cell.angle_beta   90.00
_cell.angle_gamma   90.00
#
_symmetry.space_group_name_H-M   'P 1'
#
loop_
_entity.id
_entity.type
_entity.pdbx_description
1 polymer ?
#
loop_
_entity_poly.entity_id
_entity_poly.type
_entity_poly.pdbx_seq_one_letter_code
_entity_poly.pdbx_strand_id
1 'polypeptide(L)'
;EFDAKINIESPEQMDAFLKQEETMLREMVDKIVASGAKVVLCQKGIDDLAQHFLARKGILAVRRVKKSDMEKLSKATGGRIVTNL
;
A
#
# COMPACT_ATOMS: atom_id res chain seq x y z
N GLU A 1 16.20 9.12 -5.11
CA GLU A 1 14.80 9.44 -5.44
C GLU A 1 14.76 9.73 -6.93
N PHE A 2 14.14 8.85 -7.72
CA PHE A 2 13.87 9.11 -9.14
C PHE A 2 12.56 9.87 -9.22
N ASP A 3 12.64 11.19 -9.31
CA ASP A 3 11.48 12.07 -9.48
C ASP A 3 11.15 12.10 -10.98
N ALA A 4 10.50 11.04 -11.47
CA ALA A 4 10.07 10.94 -12.86
C ALA A 4 8.87 11.87 -13.07
N LYS A 5 9.15 13.12 -13.44
CA LYS A 5 8.12 14.07 -13.90
C LYS A 5 7.62 13.61 -15.27
N ILE A 6 6.46 12.96 -15.29
CA ILE A 6 5.80 12.56 -16.53
C ILE A 6 5.04 13.78 -17.06
N ASN A 7 5.53 14.35 -18.17
CA ASN A 7 4.73 15.29 -18.97
C ASN A 7 3.75 14.46 -19.80
N ILE A 8 2.47 14.57 -19.49
CA ILE A 8 1.41 13.93 -20.26
C ILE A 8 1.08 14.83 -21.44
N GLU A 9 1.40 14.39 -22.65
CA GLU A 9 1.17 15.15 -23.88
C GLU A 9 -0.04 14.60 -24.66
N SER A 10 -0.48 13.37 -24.36
CA SER A 10 -1.65 12.76 -25.01
C SER A 10 -2.55 11.94 -24.05
N PRO A 11 -3.86 11.80 -24.38
CA PRO A 11 -4.79 10.99 -23.58
C PRO A 11 -4.38 9.51 -23.43
N GLU A 12 -3.71 8.95 -24.45
CA GLU A 12 -3.24 7.56 -24.44
C GLU A 12 -2.13 7.34 -23.40
N GLN A 13 -1.25 8.33 -23.23
CA GLN A 13 -0.21 8.30 -22.19
C GLN A 13 -0.83 8.37 -20.78
N MET A 14 -1.94 9.11 -20.62
CA MET A 14 -2.67 9.15 -19.35
C MET A 14 -3.28 7.79 -18.99
N ASP A 15 -3.92 7.12 -19.95
CA ASP A 15 -4.51 5.79 -19.71
C ASP A 15 -3.44 4.73 -19.38
N ALA A 16 -2.30 4.76 -20.09
CA ALA A 16 -1.17 3.88 -19.80
C ALA A 16 -0.61 4.12 -18.38
N PHE A 17 -0.51 5.38 -17.96
CA PHE A 17 -0.04 5.75 -16.62
C PHE A 17 -0.97 5.23 -15.52
N LEU A 18 -2.28 5.46 -15.67
CA LEU A 18 -3.27 4.98 -14.70
C LEU A 18 -3.28 3.45 -14.57
N LYS A 19 -3.14 2.72 -15.68
CA LYS A 19 -2.99 1.25 -15.66
C LYS A 19 -1.73 0.79 -14.96
N GLN A 20 -0.62 1.50 -15.15
CA GLN A 20 0.63 1.18 -14.47
C GLN A 20 0.52 1.42 -12.96
N GLU A 21 -0.12 2.51 -12.54
CA GLU A 21 -0.38 2.81 -11.13
C GLU A 21 -1.26 1.73 -10.49
N GLU A 22 -2.35 1.33 -11.15
CA GLU A 22 -3.20 0.24 -10.69
C GLU A 22 -2.42 -1.07 -10.54
N THR A 23 -1.58 -1.41 -11.54
CA THR A 23 -0.78 -2.64 -11.52
C THR A 23 0.21 -2.62 -10.36
N MET A 24 0.88 -1.49 -10.13
CA MET A 24 1.82 -1.31 -9.02
C MET A 24 1.13 -1.48 -7.66
N LEU A 25 -0.06 -0.89 -7.48
CA LEU A 25 -0.85 -1.05 -6.25
C LEU A 25 -1.29 -2.50 -6.04
N ARG A 26 -1.68 -3.19 -7.11
CA ARG A 26 -2.09 -4.59 -7.06
C ARG A 26 -0.92 -5.50 -6.64
N GLU A 27 0.26 -5.31 -7.23
CA GLU A 27 1.46 -6.06 -6.87
C GLU A 27 1.86 -5.85 -5.39
N MET A 28 1.78 -4.62 -4.88
CA MET A 28 2.02 -4.34 -3.47
C MET A 28 1.04 -5.10 -2.56
N VAL A 29 -0.25 -5.14 -2.92
CA VAL A 29 -1.26 -5.90 -2.17
C VAL A 29 -1.04 -7.40 -2.27
N ASP A 30 -0.61 -7.90 -3.43
CA ASP A 30 -0.26 -9.32 -3.62
C ASP A 30 0.89 -9.76 -2.71
N LYS A 31 1.93 -8.92 -2.54
CA LYS A 31 3.02 -9.18 -1.59
C LYS A 31 2.53 -9.29 -0.14
N ILE A 32 1.64 -8.40 0.27
CA ILE A 32 1.03 -8.44 1.61
C ILE A 32 0.27 -9.76 1.79
N VAL A 33 -0.50 -10.17 0.79
CA VAL A 33 -1.31 -11.39 0.85
C VAL A 33 -0.42 -12.63 0.88
N ALA A 34 0.65 -12.64 0.08
CA ALA A 34 1.64 -13.72 0.07
C ALA A 34 2.34 -13.90 1.42
N SER A 35 2.47 -12.83 2.22
CA SER A 35 3.00 -12.93 3.59
C SER A 35 2.05 -13.65 4.57
N GLY A 36 0.80 -13.90 4.18
CA GLY A 36 -0.24 -14.50 5.04
C GLY A 36 -0.85 -13.52 6.04
N ALA A 37 -0.57 -12.22 5.90
CA ALA A 37 -1.10 -11.19 6.79
C ALA A 37 -2.63 -11.06 6.66
N LYS A 38 -3.33 -11.10 7.80
CA LYS A 38 -4.78 -10.82 7.89
C LYS A 38 -5.09 -9.38 8.31
N VAL A 39 -4.10 -8.69 8.86
CA VAL A 39 -4.21 -7.30 9.35
C VAL A 39 -2.99 -6.52 8.88
N VAL A 40 -3.22 -5.32 8.34
CA VAL A 40 -2.18 -4.37 7.91
C VAL A 40 -2.39 -3.06 8.62
N LEU A 41 -1.32 -2.56 9.24
CA LEU A 41 -1.31 -1.29 9.96
C LEU A 41 -0.34 -0.34 9.25
N CYS A 42 -0.87 0.71 8.65
CA CYS A 42 -0.09 1.70 7.92
C CYS A 42 0.00 3.00 8.73
N GLN A 43 1.23 3.49 8.90
CA GLN A 43 1.47 4.80 9.51
C GLN A 43 0.94 5.94 8.62
N LYS A 44 1.00 5.76 7.30
CA LYS A 44 0.52 6.72 6.29
C LYS A 44 -0.90 6.37 5.84
N GLY A 45 -1.39 7.11 4.83
CA GLY A 45 -2.60 6.74 4.11
C GLY A 45 -2.45 5.42 3.36
N ILE A 46 -3.58 4.88 2.95
CA ILE A 46 -3.68 3.77 2.01
C ILE A 46 -4.54 4.30 0.88
N ASP A 47 -4.12 4.08 -0.36
CA ASP A 47 -4.91 4.46 -1.54
C ASP A 47 -6.27 3.75 -1.55
N ASP A 48 -7.30 4.38 -2.09
CA ASP A 48 -8.67 3.80 -2.09
C ASP A 48 -8.76 2.55 -2.97
N LEU A 49 -7.99 2.47 -4.06
CA LEU A 49 -7.93 1.27 -4.89
C LEU A 49 -7.23 0.12 -4.14
N ALA A 50 -6.15 0.43 -3.41
CA ALA A 50 -5.49 -0.56 -2.56
C ALA A 50 -6.40 -1.04 -1.41
N GLN A 51 -7.18 -0.15 -0.79
CA GLN A 51 -8.20 -0.54 0.21
C GLN A 51 -9.22 -1.49 -0.38
N HIS A 52 -9.70 -1.23 -1.61
CA HIS A 52 -10.62 -2.11 -2.31
C HIS A 52 -10.02 -3.51 -2.51
N PHE A 53 -8.77 -3.60 -2.98
CA PHE A 53 -8.08 -4.88 -3.15
C PHE A 53 -7.85 -5.62 -1.83
N LEU A 54 -7.43 -4.93 -0.77
CA LEU A 54 -7.25 -5.51 0.56
C LEU A 54 -8.58 -6.05 1.12
N ALA A 55 -9.66 -5.29 0.98
CA ALA A 55 -11.00 -5.68 1.43
C ALA A 55 -11.52 -6.92 0.70
N ARG A 56 -11.35 -7.00 -0.64
CA ARG A 56 -11.74 -8.19 -1.43
C ARG A 56 -10.99 -9.46 -1.02
N LYS A 57 -9.78 -9.30 -0.46
CA LYS A 57 -8.96 -10.40 0.05
C LYS A 57 -9.16 -10.66 1.54
N GLY A 58 -10.10 -9.97 2.20
CA GLY A 58 -10.42 -10.16 3.61
C GLY A 58 -9.33 -9.66 4.57
N ILE A 59 -8.49 -8.72 4.14
CA ILE A 59 -7.43 -8.14 4.96
C ILE A 59 -7.94 -6.87 5.62
N LEU A 60 -7.88 -6.81 6.96
CA LEU A 60 -8.22 -5.60 7.70
C LEU A 60 -7.07 -4.59 7.57
N ALA A 61 -7.34 -3.46 6.93
CA ALA A 61 -6.36 -2.40 6.74
C ALA A 61 -6.70 -1.19 7.64
N VAL A 62 -5.74 -0.75 8.45
CA VAL A 62 -5.84 0.48 9.26
C VAL A 62 -4.83 1.50 8.73
N ARG A 63 -5.31 2.69 8.39
CA ARG A 63 -4.49 3.80 7.88
C ARG A 63 -4.29 4.88 8.93
N ARG A 64 -3.23 5.68 8.77
CA ARG A 64 -2.88 6.83 9.63
C ARG A 64 -2.65 6.46 11.12
N VAL A 65 -2.02 5.31 11.37
CA VAL A 65 -1.64 4.91 12.73
C VAL A 65 -0.51 5.81 13.24
N LYS A 66 -0.64 6.32 14.47
CA LYS A 66 0.40 7.17 15.07
C LYS A 66 1.71 6.39 15.20
N LYS A 67 2.85 7.08 15.03
CA LYS A 67 4.18 6.49 15.19
C LYS A 67 4.36 5.82 16.56
N SER A 68 3.92 6.48 17.63
CA SER A 68 3.96 5.96 18.99
C SER A 68 3.22 4.63 19.13
N ASP A 69 2.11 4.46 18.39
CA ASP A 69 1.29 3.26 18.47
C ASP A 69 1.89 2.14 17.63
N MET A 70 2.48 2.45 16.46
CA MET A 70 3.24 1.49 15.66
C MET A 70 4.38 0.84 16.46
N GLU A 71 5.14 1.63 17.22
CA GLU A 71 6.24 1.12 18.06
C GLU A 71 5.72 0.24 19.21
N LYS A 72 4.61 0.65 19.86
CA LYS A 72 3.96 -0.15 20.90
C LYS A 72 3.42 -1.47 20.36
N LEU A 73 2.74 -1.43 19.21
CA LEU A 73 2.18 -2.59 18.54
C LEU A 73 3.27 -3.56 18.08
N SER A 74 4.38 -3.05 17.55
CA SER A 74 5.54 -3.86 17.18
C SER A 74 6.10 -4.62 18.39
N LYS A 75 6.27 -3.93 19.53
CA LYS A 75 6.73 -4.56 20.78
C LYS A 75 5.72 -5.56 21.35
N ALA A 76 4.42 -5.27 21.27
CA ALA A 76 3.37 -6.10 21.84
C ALA A 76 3.04 -7.35 21.00
N THR A 77 3.11 -7.24 19.67
CA THR A 77 2.77 -8.34 18.75
C THR A 77 3.99 -9.10 18.23
N GLY A 78 5.20 -8.55 18.41
CA GLY A 78 6.43 -9.06 17.80
C GLY A 78 6.53 -8.75 16.30
N GLY A 79 5.57 -8.02 15.72
CA GLY A 79 5.60 -7.60 14.33
C GLY A 79 6.75 -6.64 14.04
N ARG A 80 7.42 -6.79 12.90
CA ARG A 80 8.46 -5.87 12.45
C ARG A 80 7.84 -4.74 11.63
N ILE A 81 8.20 -3.49 11.93
CA ILE A 81 7.81 -2.34 11.11
C ILE A 81 8.61 -2.40 9.81
N VAL A 82 7.91 -2.44 8.67
CA VAL A 82 8.49 -2.51 7.33
C VAL A 82 8.25 -1.19 6.60
N THR A 83 9.27 -0.67 5.94
CA THR A 83 9.20 0.58 5.15
C THR A 83 9.24 0.33 3.64
N ASN A 84 9.69 -0.84 3.20
CA ASN A 84 9.78 -1.21 1.79
C ASN A 84 9.11 -2.57 1.55
N LEU A 85 8.11 -2.60 0.66
CA LEU A 85 7.31 -3.77 0.29
C LEU A 85 7.82 -4.39 -1.01
#